data_AF-A0A1G6W8B1-F1
#
_entry.id   AF-A0A1G6W8B1-F1
#
_cell.length_a   1.000
_cell.length_b   1.000
_cell.length_c   1.000
_cell.angle_alpha   90.00
_cell.angle_beta   90.00
_cell.angle_gamma   90.00
#
_symmetry.space_group_name_H-M   'P 1'
#
loop_
_entity.id
_entity.type
_entity.pdbx_description
1 polymer ?
#
loop_
_entity_poly.entity_id
_entity_poly.type
_entity_poly.pdbx_seq_one_letter_code
_entity_poly.pdbx_strand_id
1 'polypeptide(L)'
;MKLKTITLFAFLSLFFVSAIQAQQFRALVFSKTAGFRHQSIPDAVVAIKKMAQTQVFSVHTTEDANYFTDDNLSKFDVIILASTTGTIFNEEQKAAFQRFVQSGKGVVGIHSATDTEYEWPWYNQLIGAYFLAHPKQQTLRLETVDANHPSTWHLPKNWLWTDELYEFRDINPNIKVLINADESTYEPAKPMGAKHPMAWYHEFDGGRVFYTALGHVESAYQDADFLKHLYGGIWYAATGKNPTP
;
A
#
# COMPACT_ATOMS: atom_id res chain seq x y z
N MET A 1 -46.88 65.11 -21.67
CA MET A 1 -46.89 63.66 -21.39
C MET A 1 -45.48 63.13 -21.62
N LYS A 2 -44.69 62.86 -20.56
CA LYS A 2 -43.30 62.36 -20.67
C LYS A 2 -43.29 60.87 -20.29
N LEU A 3 -42.95 60.00 -21.24
CA LEU A 3 -42.73 58.57 -20.98
C LEU A 3 -41.37 58.37 -20.28
N LYS A 4 -41.35 57.57 -19.21
CA LYS A 4 -40.13 57.08 -18.56
C LYS A 4 -39.79 55.71 -19.13
N THR A 5 -38.62 55.57 -19.72
CA THR A 5 -38.06 54.28 -20.15
C THR A 5 -37.49 53.58 -18.92
N ILE A 6 -37.99 52.39 -18.59
CA ILE A 6 -37.43 51.52 -17.55
C ILE A 6 -36.57 50.48 -18.27
N THR A 7 -35.25 50.55 -18.07
CA THR A 7 -34.31 49.54 -18.55
C THR A 7 -34.14 48.48 -17.47
N LEU A 8 -34.56 47.25 -17.76
CA LEU A 8 -34.42 46.10 -16.87
C LEU A 8 -33.04 45.45 -17.11
N PHE A 9 -32.14 45.53 -16.14
CA PHE A 9 -30.88 44.77 -16.15
C PHE A 9 -31.16 43.34 -15.66
N ALA A 10 -31.00 42.35 -16.55
CA ALA A 10 -30.99 40.95 -16.17
C ALA A 10 -29.62 40.59 -15.59
N PHE A 11 -29.56 40.29 -14.29
CA PHE A 11 -28.39 39.71 -13.64
C PHE A 11 -28.31 38.21 -14.01
N LEU A 12 -27.31 37.85 -14.83
CA LEU A 12 -26.98 36.45 -15.11
C LEU A 12 -26.07 35.95 -13.99
N SER A 13 -26.62 35.24 -13.00
CA SER A 13 -25.86 34.57 -11.96
C SER A 13 -25.23 33.29 -12.52
N LEU A 14 -23.93 33.34 -12.82
CA LEU A 14 -23.11 32.17 -13.13
C LEU A 14 -22.93 31.34 -11.85
N PHE A 15 -23.73 30.29 -11.69
CA PHE A 15 -23.46 29.24 -10.72
C PHE A 15 -22.29 28.38 -11.23
N PHE A 16 -21.09 28.63 -10.70
CA PHE A 16 -19.98 27.68 -10.80
C PHE A 16 -20.30 26.47 -9.91
N VAL A 17 -20.95 25.46 -10.49
CA VAL A 17 -21.02 24.14 -9.87
C VAL A 17 -19.65 23.49 -10.07
N SER A 18 -18.79 23.57 -9.06
CA SER A 18 -17.61 22.71 -9.01
C SER A 18 -18.10 21.27 -8.98
N ALA A 19 -17.96 20.56 -10.11
CA ALA A 19 -18.23 19.13 -10.15
C ALA A 19 -17.25 18.46 -9.18
N ILE A 20 -17.76 17.98 -8.04
CA ILE A 20 -17.00 17.12 -7.14
C ILE A 20 -16.72 15.85 -7.93
N GLN A 21 -15.50 15.70 -8.44
CA GLN A 21 -15.09 14.48 -9.11
C GLN A 21 -15.16 13.33 -8.08
N ALA A 22 -16.02 12.35 -8.37
CA ALA A 22 -16.14 11.16 -7.53
C ALA A 22 -14.78 10.45 -7.48
N GLN A 23 -14.27 10.25 -6.26
CA GLN A 23 -13.01 9.57 -6.01
C GLN A 23 -13.20 8.06 -6.23
N GLN A 24 -12.18 7.39 -6.78
CA GLN A 24 -12.26 5.96 -7.09
C GLN A 24 -12.34 5.09 -5.82
N PHE A 25 -11.63 5.50 -4.76
CA PHE A 25 -11.64 4.89 -3.42
C PHE A 25 -10.99 5.85 -2.41
N ARG A 26 -10.99 5.46 -1.13
CA ARG A 26 -10.42 6.22 -0.02
C ARG A 26 -9.37 5.38 0.72
N ALA A 27 -8.16 5.90 0.85
CA ALA A 27 -7.04 5.22 1.47
C ALA A 27 -6.62 5.87 2.80
N LEU A 28 -6.27 5.06 3.78
CA LEU A 28 -5.57 5.48 5.00
C LEU A 28 -4.11 5.02 4.91
N VAL A 29 -3.17 5.95 4.83
CA VAL A 29 -1.74 5.64 5.04
C VAL A 29 -1.43 5.73 6.53
N PHE A 30 -0.97 4.62 7.08
CA PHE A 30 -0.58 4.49 8.47
C PHE A 30 0.91 4.13 8.54
N SER A 31 1.70 4.98 9.21
CA SER A 31 3.17 4.84 9.27
C SER A 31 3.72 4.90 10.70
N LYS A 32 2.91 4.46 11.69
CA LYS A 32 3.36 4.35 13.08
C LYS A 32 4.45 3.29 13.21
N THR A 33 5.49 3.62 13.96
CA THR A 33 6.59 2.72 14.29
C THR A 33 6.75 2.65 15.81
N ALA A 34 6.92 1.45 16.35
CA ALA A 34 7.37 1.16 17.70
C ALA A 34 8.74 0.44 17.73
N GLY A 35 9.31 0.16 16.55
CA GLY A 35 10.65 -0.37 16.33
C GLY A 35 11.53 0.59 15.52
N PHE A 36 12.28 0.04 14.55
CA PHE A 36 13.11 0.86 13.66
C PHE A 36 12.25 1.81 12.83
N ARG A 37 12.74 3.03 12.61
CA ARG A 37 12.05 4.04 11.80
C ARG A 37 12.81 4.30 10.50
N HIS A 38 12.23 3.83 9.40
CA HIS A 38 12.78 3.99 8.06
C HIS A 38 12.74 5.45 7.59
N GLN A 39 13.84 5.92 6.99
CA GLN A 39 13.95 7.29 6.49
C GLN A 39 13.07 7.54 5.26
N SER A 40 12.63 6.50 4.58
CA SER A 40 11.77 6.57 3.40
C SER A 40 10.28 6.77 3.68
N ILE A 41 9.84 6.72 4.95
CA ILE A 41 8.43 6.95 5.33
C ILE A 41 7.89 8.29 4.80
N PRO A 42 8.58 9.44 4.95
CA PRO A 42 8.14 10.70 4.38
C PRO A 42 8.02 10.66 2.85
N ASP A 43 8.96 10.03 2.14
CA ASP A 43 8.92 9.87 0.68
C ASP A 43 7.74 9.01 0.23
N ALA A 44 7.45 7.93 0.96
CA ALA A 44 6.26 7.10 0.76
C ALA A 44 4.97 7.91 0.85
N VAL A 45 4.84 8.70 1.92
CA VAL A 45 3.68 9.58 2.14
C VAL A 45 3.53 10.62 1.03
N VAL A 46 4.63 11.26 0.61
CA VAL A 46 4.62 12.25 -0.48
C VAL A 46 4.25 11.59 -1.81
N ALA A 47 4.86 10.45 -2.14
CA ALA A 47 4.61 9.73 -3.37
C ALA A 47 3.15 9.23 -3.46
N ILE A 48 2.60 8.67 -2.39
CA ILE A 48 1.20 8.21 -2.35
C ILE A 48 0.24 9.40 -2.45
N LYS A 49 0.52 10.54 -1.81
CA LYS A 49 -0.30 11.76 -1.97
C LYS A 49 -0.31 12.27 -3.41
N LYS A 50 0.85 12.27 -4.08
CA LYS A 50 0.94 12.64 -5.49
C LYS A 50 0.22 11.64 -6.39
N MET A 51 0.37 10.35 -6.11
CA MET A 51 -0.34 9.27 -6.79
C MET A 51 -1.86 9.40 -6.64
N ALA A 52 -2.35 9.77 -5.46
CA ALA A 52 -3.77 10.02 -5.19
C ALA A 52 -4.36 11.09 -6.12
N GLN A 53 -3.60 12.15 -6.40
CA GLN A 53 -4.01 13.21 -7.31
C GLN A 53 -4.08 12.73 -8.77
N THR A 54 -3.08 11.96 -9.22
CA THR A 54 -3.00 11.50 -10.62
C THR A 54 -3.95 10.34 -10.91
N GLN A 55 -4.22 9.50 -9.91
CA GLN A 55 -5.06 8.31 -10.00
C GLN A 55 -6.47 8.52 -9.42
N VAL A 56 -6.81 9.75 -9.00
CA VAL A 56 -8.16 10.16 -8.57
C VAL A 56 -8.70 9.30 -7.42
N PHE A 57 -7.92 9.14 -6.35
CA PHE A 57 -8.41 8.61 -5.08
C PHE A 57 -8.09 9.58 -3.94
N SER A 58 -8.78 9.47 -2.81
CA SER A 58 -8.48 10.31 -1.64
C SER A 58 -7.56 9.58 -0.66
N VAL A 59 -6.63 10.29 -0.04
CA VAL A 59 -5.74 9.72 0.97
C VAL A 59 -5.76 10.54 2.26
N HIS A 60 -5.88 9.86 3.40
CA HIS A 60 -5.58 10.41 4.71
C HIS A 60 -4.30 9.76 5.25
N THR A 61 -3.48 10.49 5.99
CA THR A 61 -2.19 10.00 6.49
C THR A 61 -2.07 10.27 7.97
N THR A 62 -1.71 9.26 8.76
CA THR A 62 -1.55 9.40 10.21
C THR A 62 -0.51 8.42 10.77
N GLU A 63 0.06 8.77 11.91
CA GLU A 63 0.87 7.88 12.77
C GLU A 63 0.17 7.62 14.11
N ASP A 64 -1.03 8.16 14.30
CA ASP A 64 -1.81 8.04 15.52
C ASP A 64 -2.70 6.78 15.47
N ALA A 65 -2.39 5.80 16.33
CA ALA A 65 -3.16 4.56 16.44
C ALA A 65 -4.60 4.80 16.95
N ASN A 66 -4.89 5.95 17.57
CA ASN A 66 -6.26 6.31 17.97
C ASN A 66 -7.21 6.48 16.78
N TYR A 67 -6.69 6.52 15.55
CA TYR A 67 -7.52 6.46 14.34
C TYR A 67 -8.14 5.08 14.10
N PHE A 68 -7.64 4.02 14.74
CA PHE A 68 -8.14 2.65 14.58
C PHE A 68 -9.37 2.40 15.45
N THR A 69 -10.45 3.07 15.09
CA THR A 69 -11.80 2.85 15.60
C THR A 69 -12.74 2.49 14.45
N ASP A 70 -13.83 1.78 14.72
CA ASP A 70 -14.78 1.39 13.67
C ASP A 70 -15.30 2.60 12.88
N ASP A 71 -15.65 3.68 13.58
CA ASP A 71 -16.15 4.92 12.97
C ASP A 71 -15.15 5.56 12.02
N ASN A 72 -13.87 5.62 12.41
CA ASN A 72 -12.83 6.20 11.56
C ASN A 72 -12.47 5.27 10.39
N LEU A 73 -12.29 3.97 10.65
CA LEU A 73 -11.93 3.00 9.63
C LEU A 73 -13.07 2.76 8.61
N SER A 74 -14.33 2.99 8.99
CA SER A 74 -15.47 2.91 8.07
C SER A 74 -15.34 3.86 6.86
N LYS A 75 -14.56 4.94 6.99
CA LYS A 75 -14.33 5.98 5.98
C LYS A 75 -13.32 5.60 4.91
N PHE A 76 -12.64 4.46 5.03
CA PHE A 76 -11.60 4.03 4.10
C PHE A 76 -11.98 2.70 3.45
N ASP A 77 -11.43 2.45 2.27
CA ASP A 77 -11.62 1.21 1.52
C ASP A 77 -10.33 0.36 1.54
N VAL A 78 -9.19 1.00 1.81
CA VAL A 78 -7.88 0.36 1.99
C VAL A 78 -7.06 1.05 3.10
N ILE A 79 -6.34 0.24 3.88
CA ILE A 79 -5.29 0.71 4.80
C ILE A 79 -3.93 0.36 4.19
N ILE A 80 -3.02 1.33 4.15
CA ILE A 80 -1.64 1.18 3.67
C ILE A 80 -0.72 1.29 4.89
N LEU A 81 -0.14 0.17 5.31
CA LEU A 81 0.87 0.08 6.34
C LEU A 81 2.23 0.43 5.71
N ALA A 82 2.58 1.71 5.77
CA ALA A 82 3.78 2.26 5.15
C ALA A 82 4.96 2.15 6.11
N SER A 83 5.72 1.05 5.99
CA SER A 83 6.91 0.75 6.77
C SER A 83 6.68 0.84 8.29
N THR A 84 5.56 0.28 8.76
CA THR A 84 5.28 0.14 10.20
C THR A 84 6.26 -0.85 10.84
N THR A 85 6.54 -0.72 12.14
CA THR A 85 7.41 -1.66 12.85
C THR A 85 6.99 -1.84 14.31
N GLY A 86 7.26 -3.00 14.89
CA GLY A 86 7.01 -3.32 16.29
C GLY A 86 5.52 -3.53 16.63
N THR A 87 5.18 -3.48 17.92
CA THR A 87 3.80 -3.59 18.42
C THR A 87 3.17 -2.20 18.48
N ILE A 88 2.20 -1.93 17.62
CA ILE A 88 1.66 -0.59 17.35
C ILE A 88 0.18 -0.45 17.73
N PHE A 89 -0.51 -1.56 17.99
CA PHE A 89 -1.92 -1.60 18.37
C PHE A 89 -2.16 -2.17 19.77
N ASN A 90 -3.13 -1.60 20.48
CA ASN A 90 -3.77 -2.24 21.63
C ASN A 90 -4.92 -3.17 21.19
N GLU A 91 -5.53 -3.89 22.13
CA GLU A 91 -6.57 -4.88 21.83
C GLU A 91 -7.82 -4.28 21.17
N GLU A 92 -8.24 -3.06 21.55
CA GLU A 92 -9.37 -2.39 20.92
C GLU A 92 -9.08 -2.03 19.45
N GLN A 93 -7.88 -1.54 19.17
CA GLN A 93 -7.42 -1.16 17.83
C GLN A 93 -7.23 -2.41 16.96
N LYS A 94 -6.69 -3.50 17.52
CA LYS A 94 -6.61 -4.81 16.86
C LYS A 94 -8.00 -5.28 16.43
N ALA A 95 -8.98 -5.22 17.34
CA ALA A 95 -10.34 -5.64 17.05
C ALA A 95 -11.01 -4.77 15.96
N ALA A 96 -10.79 -3.45 15.96
CA ALA A 96 -11.27 -2.56 14.91
C ALA A 96 -10.61 -2.86 13.55
N PHE A 97 -9.30 -3.14 13.55
CA PHE A 97 -8.59 -3.51 12.33
C PHE A 97 -9.07 -4.85 11.75
N GLN A 98 -9.32 -5.85 12.61
CA GLN A 98 -9.90 -7.13 12.18
C GLN A 98 -11.28 -6.94 11.55
N ARG A 99 -12.17 -6.18 12.18
CA ARG A 99 -13.50 -5.90 11.62
C ARG A 99 -13.43 -5.14 10.30
N PHE A 100 -12.47 -4.23 10.15
CA PHE A 100 -12.21 -3.55 8.88
C PHE A 100 -11.89 -4.57 7.78
N VAL A 101 -10.95 -5.50 8.03
CA VAL A 101 -10.59 -6.57 7.07
C VAL A 101 -11.79 -7.48 6.78
N GLN A 102 -12.49 -7.94 7.84
CA GLN A 102 -13.67 -8.82 7.76
C GLN A 102 -14.85 -8.20 7.02
N SER A 103 -14.93 -6.87 6.96
CA SER A 103 -15.92 -6.16 6.14
C SER A 103 -15.63 -6.19 4.63
N GLY A 104 -14.55 -6.87 4.21
CA GLY A 104 -14.16 -7.00 2.82
C GLY A 104 -13.27 -5.88 2.31
N LYS A 105 -12.58 -5.14 3.21
CA LYS A 105 -11.72 -4.02 2.84
C LYS A 105 -10.25 -4.43 2.72
N GLY A 106 -9.46 -3.58 2.07
CA GLY A 106 -8.10 -3.93 1.63
C GLY A 106 -7.01 -3.55 2.62
N VAL A 107 -5.90 -4.29 2.61
CA VAL A 107 -4.66 -3.94 3.31
C VAL A 107 -3.49 -3.98 2.33
N VAL A 108 -2.65 -2.96 2.38
CA VAL A 108 -1.36 -2.91 1.69
C VAL A 108 -0.25 -2.85 2.72
N GLY A 109 0.71 -3.76 2.63
CA GLY A 109 1.95 -3.67 3.38
C GLY A 109 3.10 -3.22 2.50
N ILE A 110 3.90 -2.28 3.01
CA ILE A 110 5.11 -1.82 2.34
C ILE A 110 6.30 -2.09 3.25
N HIS A 111 7.33 -2.70 2.67
CA HIS A 111 8.62 -2.97 3.28
C HIS A 111 8.50 -3.59 4.68
N SER A 112 8.72 -2.80 5.73
CA SER A 112 8.78 -3.28 7.11
C SER A 112 7.43 -3.61 7.75
N ALA A 113 6.32 -3.54 7.01
CA ALA A 113 5.04 -4.04 7.50
C ALA A 113 5.10 -5.52 7.99
N THR A 114 6.03 -6.35 7.53
CA THR A 114 6.26 -7.72 8.07
C THR A 114 7.07 -7.75 9.37
N ASP A 115 7.68 -6.63 9.77
CA ASP A 115 8.37 -6.39 11.05
C ASP A 115 7.42 -5.76 12.09
N THR A 116 6.13 -6.11 12.03
CA THR A 116 5.05 -5.52 12.85
C THR A 116 4.24 -6.62 13.54
N GLU A 117 3.82 -6.37 14.79
CA GLU A 117 2.87 -7.21 15.55
C GLU A 117 3.24 -8.71 15.69
N TYR A 118 4.50 -9.03 16.01
CA TYR A 118 4.99 -10.42 16.12
C TYR A 118 4.19 -11.32 17.09
N GLU A 119 3.63 -10.75 18.15
CA GLU A 119 2.85 -11.48 19.17
C GLU A 119 1.36 -11.62 18.78
N TRP A 120 1.00 -11.25 17.54
CA TRP A 120 -0.36 -11.34 17.04
C TRP A 120 -0.41 -12.22 15.79
N PRO A 121 -0.55 -13.56 15.93
CA PRO A 121 -0.51 -14.49 14.79
C PRO A 121 -1.51 -14.21 13.68
N TRP A 122 -2.66 -13.60 14.00
CA TRP A 122 -3.63 -13.15 12.99
C TRP A 122 -3.02 -12.10 12.05
N TYR A 123 -2.19 -11.19 12.55
CA TYR A 123 -1.47 -10.21 11.73
C TYR A 123 -0.48 -10.89 10.78
N ASN A 124 0.25 -11.93 11.23
CA ASN A 124 1.12 -12.71 10.34
C ASN A 124 0.35 -13.30 9.17
N GLN A 125 -0.80 -13.91 9.47
CA GLN A 125 -1.64 -14.52 8.44
C GLN A 125 -2.18 -13.48 7.47
N LEU A 126 -2.55 -12.29 7.96
CA LEU A 126 -2.95 -11.15 7.15
C LEU A 126 -1.80 -10.65 6.25
N ILE A 127 -0.67 -10.22 6.82
CA ILE A 127 0.40 -9.59 6.03
C ILE A 127 1.12 -10.60 5.14
N GLY A 128 1.17 -11.87 5.58
CA GLY A 128 1.60 -13.02 4.82
C GLY A 128 2.95 -13.61 5.22
N ALA A 129 3.73 -12.92 6.05
CA ALA A 129 4.97 -13.44 6.62
C ALA A 129 5.50 -12.55 7.75
N TYR A 130 6.44 -13.07 8.54
CA TYR A 130 7.23 -12.27 9.47
C TYR A 130 8.62 -12.01 8.92
N PHE A 131 9.14 -10.82 9.18
CA PHE A 131 10.55 -10.51 8.98
C PHE A 131 11.42 -11.47 9.81
N LEU A 132 12.53 -11.91 9.22
CA LEU A 132 13.55 -12.75 9.86
C LEU A 132 14.90 -12.04 9.90
N ALA A 133 15.36 -11.53 8.76
CA ALA A 133 16.66 -10.89 8.61
C ALA A 133 16.73 -10.09 7.31
N HIS A 134 17.79 -9.31 7.14
CA HIS A 134 18.17 -8.70 5.87
C HIS A 134 19.70 -8.64 5.76
N PRO A 135 20.27 -8.71 4.55
CA PRO A 135 21.68 -8.39 4.35
C PRO A 135 21.90 -6.88 4.29
N LYS A 136 23.14 -6.47 4.00
CA LYS A 136 23.43 -5.08 3.60
C LYS A 136 22.61 -4.72 2.35
N GLN A 137 22.30 -3.43 2.21
CA GLN A 137 21.74 -2.89 0.97
C GLN A 137 22.66 -3.22 -0.20
N GLN A 138 22.08 -3.76 -1.27
CA GLN A 138 22.81 -4.18 -2.46
C GLN A 138 21.87 -4.29 -3.66
N THR A 139 22.46 -4.41 -4.84
CA THR A 139 21.72 -4.66 -6.08
C THR A 139 21.51 -6.15 -6.29
N LEU A 140 20.35 -6.54 -6.77
CA LEU A 140 20.02 -7.90 -7.18
C LEU A 140 19.14 -7.91 -8.43
N ARG A 141 18.89 -9.11 -8.95
CA ARG A 141 17.82 -9.35 -9.92
C ARG A 141 16.52 -9.74 -9.23
N LEU A 142 15.44 -9.04 -9.56
CA LEU A 142 14.08 -9.44 -9.27
C LEU A 142 13.48 -10.18 -10.49
N GLU A 143 12.72 -11.23 -10.24
CA GLU A 143 11.93 -11.95 -11.23
C GLU A 143 10.44 -11.73 -11.00
N THR A 144 9.75 -11.18 -12.01
CA THR A 144 8.28 -11.13 -12.06
C THR A 144 7.76 -12.51 -12.44
N VAL A 145 7.12 -13.22 -11.50
CA VAL A 145 6.64 -14.60 -11.70
C VAL A 145 5.15 -14.69 -12.05
N ASP A 146 4.38 -13.65 -11.75
CA ASP A 146 3.00 -13.49 -12.23
C ASP A 146 2.85 -12.08 -12.81
N ALA A 147 2.66 -11.99 -14.13
CA ALA A 147 2.49 -10.74 -14.85
C ALA A 147 1.01 -10.39 -15.14
N ASN A 148 0.06 -11.18 -14.62
CA ASN A 148 -1.38 -10.94 -14.84
C ASN A 148 -2.00 -10.04 -13.77
N HIS A 149 -1.25 -9.66 -12.75
CA HIS A 149 -1.71 -8.78 -11.67
C HIS A 149 -1.40 -7.31 -12.00
N PRO A 150 -2.27 -6.33 -11.66
CA PRO A 150 -2.09 -4.91 -12.00
C PRO A 150 -0.83 -4.30 -11.40
N SER A 151 -0.25 -4.91 -10.37
CA SER A 151 1.02 -4.46 -9.79
C SER A 151 2.25 -4.92 -10.60
N THR A 152 2.11 -5.85 -11.55
CA THR A 152 3.25 -6.47 -12.23
C THR A 152 3.13 -6.54 -13.75
N TRP A 153 1.96 -6.30 -14.33
CA TRP A 153 1.74 -6.32 -15.79
C TRP A 153 2.66 -5.42 -16.63
N HIS A 154 3.17 -4.32 -16.07
CA HIS A 154 4.10 -3.40 -16.73
C HIS A 154 5.57 -3.75 -16.48
N LEU A 155 5.85 -4.63 -15.52
CA LEU A 155 7.21 -4.98 -15.15
C LEU A 155 7.79 -5.99 -16.15
N PRO A 156 9.09 -5.88 -16.49
CA PRO A 156 9.75 -6.91 -17.26
C PRO A 156 9.84 -8.20 -16.44
N LYS A 157 10.07 -9.33 -17.12
CA LYS A 157 10.28 -10.62 -16.46
C LYS A 157 11.43 -10.57 -15.46
N ASN A 158 12.53 -9.90 -15.82
CA ASN A 158 13.71 -9.73 -14.98
C ASN A 158 14.13 -8.26 -14.97
N TRP A 159 14.50 -7.75 -13.81
CA TRP A 159 14.97 -6.37 -13.65
C TRP A 159 15.92 -6.25 -12.47
N LEU A 160 16.78 -5.22 -12.52
CA LEU A 160 17.68 -4.90 -11.41
C LEU A 160 16.97 -4.01 -10.41
N TRP A 161 17.21 -4.28 -9.14
CA TRP A 161 16.70 -3.49 -8.03
C TRP A 161 17.79 -3.31 -6.98
N THR A 162 17.80 -2.18 -6.29
CA THR A 162 18.75 -1.89 -5.19
C THR A 162 17.94 -1.49 -3.96
N ASP A 163 18.05 -2.26 -2.88
CA ASP A 163 17.27 -2.05 -1.67
C ASP A 163 17.85 -2.82 -0.47
N GLU A 164 17.21 -2.70 0.70
CA GLU A 164 17.37 -3.63 1.82
C GLU A 164 16.37 -4.78 1.69
N LEU A 165 16.85 -5.99 1.39
CA LEU A 165 15.97 -7.12 1.08
C LEU A 165 15.62 -7.94 2.31
N TYR A 166 14.33 -8.16 2.53
CA TYR A 166 13.87 -8.93 3.67
C TYR A 166 13.85 -10.42 3.36
N GLU A 167 14.38 -11.19 4.30
CA GLU A 167 14.23 -12.63 4.39
C GLU A 167 13.14 -12.91 5.42
N PHE A 168 12.34 -13.94 5.17
CA PHE A 168 11.09 -14.15 5.90
C PHE A 168 11.06 -15.49 6.63
N ARG A 169 10.26 -15.53 7.69
CA ARG A 169 9.83 -16.75 8.38
C ARG A 169 8.31 -16.81 8.45
N ASP A 170 7.80 -17.99 8.77
CA ASP A 170 6.36 -18.23 9.01
C ASP A 170 5.46 -17.74 7.86
N ILE A 171 5.94 -17.90 6.62
CA ILE A 171 5.22 -17.48 5.41
C ILE A 171 3.87 -18.21 5.33
N ASN A 172 2.81 -17.43 5.14
CA ASN A 172 1.48 -17.95 4.89
C ASN A 172 1.47 -18.75 3.57
N PRO A 173 1.11 -20.04 3.58
CA PRO A 173 1.13 -20.88 2.37
C PRO A 173 0.14 -20.45 1.29
N ASN A 174 -0.83 -19.59 1.63
CA ASN A 174 -1.87 -19.11 0.72
C ASN A 174 -1.47 -17.85 -0.05
N ILE A 175 -0.28 -17.29 0.18
CA ILE A 175 0.18 -16.14 -0.61
C ILE A 175 0.33 -16.52 -2.09
N LYS A 176 -0.05 -15.60 -2.97
CA LYS A 176 0.21 -15.69 -4.40
C LYS A 176 1.38 -14.77 -4.72
N VAL A 177 2.52 -15.37 -5.02
CA VAL A 177 3.77 -14.67 -5.26
C VAL A 177 3.73 -13.95 -6.61
N LEU A 178 4.13 -12.68 -6.61
CA LEU A 178 4.18 -11.81 -7.78
C LEU A 178 5.61 -11.59 -8.25
N ILE A 179 6.52 -11.41 -7.29
CA ILE A 179 7.94 -11.12 -7.53
C ILE A 179 8.77 -12.00 -6.61
N ASN A 180 9.84 -12.60 -7.14
CA ASN A 180 10.89 -13.24 -6.35
C ASN A 180 12.21 -12.49 -6.46
N ALA A 181 13.03 -12.58 -5.41
CA ALA A 181 14.45 -12.26 -5.47
C ALA A 181 15.24 -13.47 -6.00
N ASP A 182 16.22 -13.19 -6.85
CA ASP A 182 17.18 -14.20 -7.31
C ASP A 182 18.43 -14.19 -6.43
N GLU A 183 18.48 -15.12 -5.48
CA GLU A 183 19.60 -15.29 -4.53
C GLU A 183 20.95 -15.62 -5.18
N SER A 184 20.99 -15.99 -6.46
CA SER A 184 22.26 -16.18 -7.18
C SER A 184 22.94 -14.86 -7.56
N THR A 185 22.25 -13.73 -7.39
CA THR A 185 22.70 -12.41 -7.85
C THR A 185 23.10 -11.45 -6.73
N TYR A 186 23.01 -11.89 -5.46
CA TYR A 186 23.33 -11.07 -4.30
C TYR A 186 23.77 -11.94 -3.11
N GLU A 187 24.18 -11.31 -2.01
CA GLU A 187 24.63 -11.98 -0.77
C GLU A 187 23.52 -11.94 0.31
N PRO A 188 22.68 -12.98 0.46
CA PRO A 188 21.70 -13.08 1.55
C PRO A 188 22.34 -13.32 2.92
N ALA A 189 21.67 -12.86 3.99
CA ALA A 189 22.06 -13.10 5.38
C ALA A 189 21.50 -14.44 5.93
N LYS A 190 20.26 -14.76 5.55
CA LYS A 190 19.51 -15.99 5.83
C LYS A 190 18.82 -16.44 4.52
N PRO A 191 19.55 -17.21 3.68
CA PRO A 191 19.03 -17.67 2.40
C PRO A 191 17.69 -18.40 2.53
N MET A 192 16.73 -18.03 1.68
CA MET A 192 15.45 -18.69 1.48
C MET A 192 15.48 -19.71 0.33
N GLY A 193 16.51 -19.64 -0.52
CA GLY A 193 16.73 -20.54 -1.66
C GLY A 193 15.93 -20.12 -2.90
N ALA A 194 15.47 -21.12 -3.67
CA ALA A 194 14.81 -20.86 -4.96
C ALA A 194 13.46 -20.13 -4.86
N LYS A 195 12.91 -19.98 -3.66
CA LYS A 195 11.65 -19.28 -3.40
C LYS A 195 11.87 -18.18 -2.37
N HIS A 196 12.26 -17.00 -2.86
CA HIS A 196 12.38 -15.81 -2.04
C HIS A 196 11.34 -14.77 -2.48
N PRO A 197 10.11 -14.81 -1.94
CA PRO A 197 9.05 -13.90 -2.35
C PRO A 197 9.36 -12.47 -1.89
N MET A 198 9.20 -11.51 -2.81
CA MET A 198 9.45 -10.08 -2.58
C MET A 198 8.20 -9.22 -2.77
N ALA A 199 7.17 -9.76 -3.42
CA ALA A 199 5.84 -9.18 -3.44
C ALA A 199 4.81 -10.29 -3.60
N TRP A 200 3.65 -10.14 -2.96
CA TRP A 200 2.56 -11.10 -3.04
C TRP A 200 1.21 -10.44 -2.83
N TYR A 201 0.16 -11.20 -3.14
CA TYR A 201 -1.21 -10.87 -2.81
C TYR A 201 -1.96 -12.12 -2.36
N HIS A 202 -3.04 -11.94 -1.61
CA HIS A 202 -4.00 -12.99 -1.31
C HIS A 202 -5.30 -12.37 -0.75
N GLU A 203 -6.26 -13.24 -0.43
CA GLU A 203 -7.43 -12.88 0.38
C GLU A 203 -7.29 -13.49 1.75
N PHE A 204 -7.62 -12.74 2.80
CA PHE A 204 -7.53 -13.20 4.17
C PHE A 204 -8.67 -12.62 5.00
N ASP A 205 -9.36 -13.50 5.73
CA ASP A 205 -10.44 -13.15 6.65
C ASP A 205 -11.47 -12.18 6.03
N GLY A 206 -11.85 -12.44 4.78
CA GLY A 206 -12.79 -11.62 4.00
C GLY A 206 -12.17 -10.44 3.25
N GLY A 207 -11.00 -9.94 3.67
CA GLY A 207 -10.30 -8.83 3.06
C GLY A 207 -9.31 -9.23 1.95
N ARG A 208 -8.77 -8.21 1.28
CA ARG A 208 -7.76 -8.36 0.22
C ARG A 208 -6.43 -7.79 0.67
N VAL A 209 -5.36 -8.53 0.47
CA VAL A 209 -4.02 -8.12 0.89
C VAL A 209 -3.10 -8.03 -0.31
N PHE A 210 -2.34 -6.95 -0.38
CA PHE A 210 -1.14 -6.85 -1.21
C PHE A 210 0.05 -6.49 -0.32
N TYR A 211 1.19 -7.08 -0.57
CA TYR A 211 2.44 -6.76 0.13
C TYR A 211 3.58 -6.64 -0.88
N THR A 212 4.47 -5.68 -0.62
CA THR A 212 5.76 -5.55 -1.29
C THR A 212 6.85 -5.34 -0.25
N ALA A 213 7.90 -6.14 -0.31
CA ALA A 213 9.10 -6.02 0.54
C ALA A 213 10.01 -4.87 0.11
N LEU A 214 9.77 -4.32 -1.08
CA LEU A 214 10.52 -3.21 -1.65
C LEU A 214 10.15 -1.89 -0.96
N GLY A 215 10.98 -0.87 -1.11
CA GLY A 215 10.72 0.49 -0.65
C GLY A 215 11.42 0.87 0.65
N HIS A 216 12.56 0.25 0.97
CA HIS A 216 13.42 0.73 2.05
C HIS A 216 14.07 2.05 1.67
N VAL A 217 14.69 2.12 0.49
CA VAL A 217 15.42 3.31 0.04
C VAL A 217 14.49 4.43 -0.42
N GLU A 218 14.87 5.68 -0.16
CA GLU A 218 14.10 6.87 -0.52
C GLU A 218 13.92 7.00 -2.03
N SER A 219 14.94 6.58 -2.80
CA SER A 219 14.92 6.61 -4.27
C SER A 219 13.85 5.71 -4.89
N ALA A 220 13.38 4.67 -4.18
CA ALA A 220 12.31 3.80 -4.66
C ALA A 220 11.05 4.61 -5.01
N TYR A 221 10.74 5.63 -4.19
CA TYR A 221 9.55 6.48 -4.36
C TYR A 221 9.67 7.52 -5.49
N GLN A 222 10.79 7.51 -6.23
CA GLN A 222 10.98 8.27 -7.46
C GLN A 222 11.03 7.36 -8.70
N ASP A 223 11.14 6.04 -8.52
CA ASP A 223 11.20 5.07 -9.59
C ASP A 223 9.80 4.81 -10.20
N ALA A 224 9.70 4.90 -11.52
CA ALA A 224 8.43 4.81 -12.21
C ALA A 224 7.81 3.40 -12.15
N ASP A 225 8.64 2.35 -12.14
CA ASP A 225 8.18 0.97 -12.14
C ASP A 225 7.72 0.55 -10.74
N PHE A 226 8.43 0.99 -9.69
CA PHE A 226 8.00 0.83 -8.30
C PHE A 226 6.70 1.59 -8.02
N LEU A 227 6.57 2.84 -8.47
CA LEU A 227 5.34 3.62 -8.25
C LEU A 227 4.12 2.98 -8.94
N LYS A 228 4.29 2.44 -10.15
CA LYS A 228 3.23 1.69 -10.84
C LYS A 228 2.93 0.36 -10.13
N HIS A 229 3.95 -0.34 -9.64
CA HIS A 229 3.79 -1.57 -8.86
C HIS A 229 2.97 -1.32 -7.59
N LEU A 230 3.34 -0.29 -6.84
CA LEU A 230 2.63 0.12 -5.63
C LEU A 230 1.18 0.53 -5.94
N TYR A 231 0.95 1.31 -7.00
CA TYR A 231 -0.41 1.68 -7.39
C TYR A 231 -1.27 0.47 -7.75
N GLY A 232 -0.75 -0.46 -8.56
CA GLY A 232 -1.48 -1.67 -8.92
C GLY A 232 -1.86 -2.53 -7.72
N GLY A 233 -0.98 -2.60 -6.70
CA GLY A 233 -1.25 -3.27 -5.44
C GLY A 233 -2.34 -2.57 -4.60
N ILE A 234 -2.25 -1.24 -4.48
CA ILE A 234 -3.27 -0.41 -3.82
C ILE A 234 -4.63 -0.56 -4.52
N TRP A 235 -4.64 -0.52 -5.85
CA TRP A 235 -5.84 -0.68 -6.66
C TRP A 235 -6.54 -2.01 -6.41
N TYR A 236 -5.77 -3.11 -6.46
CA TYR A 236 -6.29 -4.45 -6.16
C TYR A 236 -6.89 -4.52 -4.75
N ALA A 237 -6.13 -4.10 -3.74
CA ALA A 237 -6.57 -4.18 -2.34
C ALA A 237 -7.84 -3.33 -2.12
N ALA A 238 -7.89 -2.11 -2.63
CA ALA A 238 -9.01 -1.19 -2.46
C ALA A 238 -10.29 -1.67 -3.18
N THR A 239 -10.16 -2.16 -4.41
CA THR A 239 -11.34 -2.34 -5.29
C THR A 239 -11.74 -3.79 -5.52
N GLY A 240 -10.82 -4.74 -5.28
CA GLY A 240 -10.98 -6.14 -5.69
C GLY A 240 -11.03 -6.36 -7.20
N LYS A 241 -10.79 -5.32 -7.99
CA LYS A 241 -10.76 -5.42 -9.44
C LYS A 241 -9.38 -5.83 -9.89
N ASN A 242 -9.34 -6.84 -10.75
CA ASN A 242 -8.15 -7.24 -11.49
C ASN A 242 -8.37 -6.90 -12.97
N PRO A 243 -8.18 -5.63 -13.39
CA PRO A 243 -8.32 -5.27 -14.79
C PRO A 243 -7.28 -6.08 -15.60
N THR A 244 -7.75 -6.77 -16.63
CA THR A 244 -6.86 -7.52 -17.50
C THR A 244 -6.09 -6.56 -18.41
N PRO A 245 -4.81 -6.85 -18.73
CA PRO A 245 -4.04 -6.10 -19.74
C PRO A 245 -4.73 -6.04 -21.10
#